data_AF-A0A7S0Q4S3-F1
#
_entry.id   AF-A0A7S0Q4S3-F1
#
_cell.length_a   1.000
_cell.length_b   1.000
_cell.length_c   1.000
_cell.angle_alpha   90.00
_cell.angle_beta   90.00
_cell.angle_gamma   90.00
#
_symmetry.space_group_name_H-M   'P 1'
#
loop_
_entity.id
_entity.type
_entity.pdbx_description
1 polymer ?
#
loop_
_entity_poly.entity_id
_entity_poly.type
_entity_poly.pdbx_seq_one_letter_code
_entity_poly.pdbx_strand_id
1 'polypeptide(L)'
;VRDHPSKMDAVLAALCEDPRHDKALALLEKLLNNALSKRGDPKYRRVRASNPKLSECVLAVRGGSAALNAIGFDLQGEEYVLGAHVGDVAIVSARAALQAARERAAAWQ
;
A
#
# COMPACT_ATOMS: atom_id res chain seq x y z
N VAL A 1 -27.12 1.53 5.85
CA VAL A 1 -26.35 1.09 4.67
C VAL A 1 -25.22 0.24 5.20
N ARG A 2 -25.18 -1.08 4.92
CA ARG A 2 -24.02 -1.89 5.32
C ARG A 2 -22.88 -1.48 4.40
N ASP A 3 -21.99 -0.65 4.93
CA ASP A 3 -20.74 -0.24 4.30
C ASP A 3 -20.00 -1.53 3.93
N HIS A 4 -20.10 -1.93 2.67
CA HIS A 4 -19.33 -3.07 2.20
C HIS A 4 -17.90 -2.58 2.10
N PRO A 5 -16.95 -3.25 2.78
CA PRO A 5 -15.56 -2.86 2.67
C PRO A 5 -15.19 -2.87 1.19
N SER A 6 -14.62 -1.75 0.73
CA SER A 6 -14.06 -1.70 -0.61
C SER A 6 -13.06 -2.86 -0.78
N LYS A 7 -12.82 -3.33 -2.00
CA LYS A 7 -11.84 -4.42 -2.23
C LYS A 7 -10.48 -4.11 -1.58
N MET A 8 -10.11 -2.82 -1.51
CA MET A 8 -8.93 -2.35 -0.81
C MET A 8 -9.03 -2.51 0.71
N ASP A 9 -10.16 -2.15 1.34
CA ASP A 9 -10.36 -2.34 2.79
C ASP A 9 -10.22 -3.80 3.21
N ALA A 10 -10.80 -4.74 2.45
CA ALA A 10 -10.70 -6.16 2.75
C ALA A 10 -9.25 -6.66 2.70
N VAL A 11 -8.49 -6.20 1.71
CA VAL A 11 -7.06 -6.53 1.56
C VAL A 11 -6.23 -5.94 2.70
N LEU A 12 -6.49 -4.69 3.07
CA LEU A 12 -5.79 -4.03 4.17
C LEU A 12 -6.15 -4.64 5.52
N ALA A 13 -7.39 -5.09 5.71
CA ALA A 13 -7.79 -5.84 6.90
C ALA A 13 -7.00 -7.16 7.00
N ALA A 14 -6.90 -7.92 5.91
CA ALA A 14 -6.10 -9.15 5.87
C ALA A 14 -4.60 -8.89 6.09
N LEU A 15 -4.08 -7.74 5.62
CA LEU A 15 -2.70 -7.32 5.93
C LEU A 15 -2.50 -7.09 7.43
N CYS A 16 -3.49 -6.48 8.11
CA CYS A 16 -3.43 -6.19 9.53
C CYS A 16 -3.51 -7.44 10.42
N GLU A 17 -3.92 -8.60 9.89
CA GLU A 17 -3.87 -9.87 10.61
C GLU A 17 -2.42 -10.34 10.88
N ASP A 18 -1.45 -9.90 10.08
CA ASP A 18 -0.04 -10.20 10.33
C ASP A 18 0.52 -9.24 11.39
N PRO A 19 1.23 -9.72 12.43
CA PRO A 19 1.80 -8.87 13.48
C PRO A 19 2.83 -7.85 12.98
N ARG A 20 3.33 -8.01 11.75
CA ARG A 20 4.30 -7.09 11.12
C ARG A 20 3.63 -6.01 10.26
N HIS A 21 2.31 -5.92 10.27
CA HIS A 21 1.53 -5.00 9.44
C HIS A 21 1.94 -3.53 9.60
N ASP A 22 2.34 -3.08 10.79
CA ASP A 22 2.71 -1.67 11.03
C ASP A 22 3.84 -1.20 10.11
N LYS A 23 4.88 -2.04 9.93
CA LYS A 23 6.00 -1.76 9.02
C LYS A 23 5.56 -1.76 7.55
N ALA A 24 4.64 -2.64 7.19
CA ALA A 24 4.08 -2.70 5.84
C ALA A 24 3.30 -1.43 5.51
N LEU A 25 2.35 -1.06 6.38
CA LEU A 25 1.52 0.13 6.22
C LEU A 25 2.37 1.40 6.17
N ALA A 26 3.37 1.53 7.04
CA ALA A 26 4.28 2.67 7.04
C ALA A 26 5.10 2.79 5.74
N LEU A 27 5.56 1.67 5.18
CA LEU A 27 6.28 1.70 3.91
C LEU A 27 5.36 2.05 2.74
N LEU A 28 4.15 1.47 2.69
CA LEU A 28 3.15 1.79 1.67
C LEU A 28 2.78 3.28 1.69
N GLU A 29 2.53 3.84 2.88
CA GLU A 29 2.25 5.27 3.02
C GLU A 29 3.43 6.11 2.52
N LYS A 30 4.67 5.72 2.84
CA LYS A 30 5.87 6.42 2.38
C LYS A 30 6.00 6.42 0.87
N LEU A 31 5.72 5.30 0.20
CA LEU A 31 5.75 5.21 -1.26
C LEU A 31 4.73 6.15 -1.89
N LEU A 32 3.50 6.15 -1.37
CA LEU A 32 2.43 7.02 -1.83
C LEU A 32 2.74 8.51 -1.59
N ASN A 33 3.28 8.84 -0.41
CA ASN A 33 3.70 10.21 -0.10
C ASN A 33 4.83 10.70 -1.02
N ASN A 34 5.79 9.83 -1.33
CA ASN A 34 6.85 10.16 -2.29
C ASN A 34 6.27 10.40 -3.69
N ALA A 35 5.34 9.57 -4.15
CA ALA A 35 4.67 9.74 -5.43
C ALA A 35 3.90 11.09 -5.51
N LEU A 36 3.23 11.50 -4.42
CA LEU A 36 2.55 12.80 -4.32
C LEU A 36 3.52 13.99 -4.21
N SER A 37 4.63 13.83 -3.48
CA SER A 37 5.60 14.90 -3.26
C SER A 37 6.47 15.17 -4.49
N LYS A 38 6.65 14.15 -5.33
CA LYS A 38 7.56 14.15 -6.49
C LYS A 38 6.82 13.76 -7.77
N ARG A 39 5.64 14.36 -8.00
CA ARG A 39 4.70 14.03 -9.10
C ARG A 39 5.35 14.04 -10.50
N GLY A 40 6.41 14.82 -10.69
CA GLY A 40 7.14 14.93 -11.95
C GLY A 40 8.27 13.92 -12.14
N ASP A 41 8.62 13.12 -11.12
CA ASP A 41 9.72 12.16 -11.21
C ASP A 41 9.18 10.71 -11.19
N PRO A 42 9.20 10.00 -12.35
CA PRO A 42 8.69 8.65 -12.48
C PRO A 42 9.49 7.62 -11.66
N LYS A 43 10.65 7.98 -11.10
CA LYS A 43 11.38 7.14 -10.15
C LYS A 43 10.58 6.85 -8.88
N TYR A 44 9.79 7.81 -8.38
CA TYR A 44 9.03 7.62 -7.14
C TYR A 44 7.72 6.84 -7.32
N ARG A 45 7.36 6.52 -8.57
CA ARG A 45 6.26 5.63 -8.92
C ARG A 45 6.71 4.17 -9.10
N ARG A 46 7.99 3.87 -8.91
CA ARG A 46 8.57 2.56 -9.17
C ARG A 46 9.40 2.09 -8.00
N VAL A 47 9.30 0.81 -7.65
CA VAL A 47 10.14 0.21 -6.62
C VAL A 47 10.47 -1.23 -6.98
N ARG A 48 11.74 -1.59 -6.92
CA ARG A 48 12.19 -2.98 -7.19
C ARG A 48 11.67 -3.94 -6.13
N ALA A 49 11.19 -5.10 -6.56
CA ALA A 49 10.85 -6.22 -5.69
C ALA A 49 12.04 -6.67 -4.84
N SER A 50 13.26 -6.59 -5.39
CA SER A 50 14.52 -6.88 -4.69
C SER A 50 14.96 -5.81 -3.69
N ASN A 51 14.25 -4.69 -3.56
CA ASN A 51 14.57 -3.70 -2.53
C ASN A 51 14.37 -4.34 -1.15
N PRO A 52 15.42 -4.43 -0.29
CA PRO A 52 15.32 -5.12 0.99
C PRO A 52 14.18 -4.60 1.85
N LYS A 53 13.94 -3.28 1.84
CA LYS A 53 12.84 -2.68 2.61
C LYS A 53 11.48 -3.11 2.07
N LEU A 54 11.30 -3.18 0.76
CA LEU A 54 10.04 -3.64 0.17
C LEU A 54 9.82 -5.13 0.45
N SER A 55 10.87 -5.92 0.24
CA SER A 55 10.83 -7.37 0.47
C SER A 55 10.51 -7.70 1.92
N GLU A 56 11.21 -7.12 2.88
CA GLU A 56 11.06 -7.43 4.31
C GLU A 56 9.79 -6.83 4.93
N CYS A 57 9.45 -5.58 4.58
CA CYS A 57 8.34 -4.90 5.22
C CYS A 57 6.99 -5.17 4.53
N VAL A 58 6.96 -5.49 3.24
CA VAL A 58 5.70 -5.64 2.49
C VAL A 58 5.58 -7.04 1.90
N LEU A 59 6.54 -7.51 1.10
CA LEU A 59 6.38 -8.79 0.39
C LEU A 59 6.44 -10.01 1.33
N ALA A 60 7.18 -9.92 2.43
CA ALA A 60 7.27 -10.96 3.46
C ALA A 60 6.08 -10.97 4.44
N VAL A 61 5.17 -9.99 4.33
CA VAL A 61 3.97 -9.85 5.17
C VAL A 61 2.78 -10.43 4.42
N ARG A 62 1.98 -11.26 5.09
CA ARG A 62 0.79 -11.85 4.48
C ARG A 62 -0.14 -10.73 4.00
N GLY A 63 -0.51 -10.76 2.72
CA GLY A 63 -1.36 -9.74 2.12
C GLY A 63 -0.64 -8.48 1.62
N GLY A 64 0.68 -8.34 1.80
CA GLY A 64 1.40 -7.11 1.39
C GLY A 64 1.49 -6.91 -0.12
N SER A 65 1.72 -7.97 -0.88
CA SER A 65 1.67 -7.92 -2.36
C SER A 65 0.24 -7.67 -2.89
N ALA A 66 -0.78 -8.21 -2.22
CA ALA A 66 -2.17 -7.88 -2.54
C ALA A 66 -2.49 -6.41 -2.22
N ALA A 67 -1.94 -5.86 -1.13
CA ALA A 67 -2.11 -4.46 -0.76
C ALA A 67 -1.47 -3.52 -1.79
N LEU A 68 -0.26 -3.84 -2.28
CA LEU A 68 0.38 -3.12 -3.39
C LEU A 68 -0.55 -3.06 -4.61
N ASN A 69 -1.09 -4.21 -5.03
CA ASN A 69 -2.00 -4.28 -6.16
C ASN A 69 -3.29 -3.47 -5.94
N ALA A 70 -3.89 -3.58 -4.75
CA ALA A 70 -5.11 -2.85 -4.40
C ALA A 70 -4.92 -1.32 -4.40
N ILE A 71 -3.71 -0.85 -4.05
CA ILE A 71 -3.33 0.57 -4.07
C ILE A 71 -3.07 1.07 -5.51
N GLY A 72 -2.86 0.17 -6.46
CA GLY A 72 -2.59 0.47 -7.87
C GLY A 72 -1.13 0.28 -8.30
N PHE A 73 -0.32 -0.43 -7.51
CA PHE A 73 0.99 -0.90 -7.96
C PHE A 73 0.85 -2.25 -8.67
N ASP A 74 1.30 -2.30 -9.92
CA ASP A 74 1.37 -3.54 -10.69
C ASP A 74 2.82 -4.04 -10.76
N LEU A 75 2.99 -5.36 -10.63
CA LEU A 75 4.30 -5.99 -10.82
C LEU A 75 4.60 -6.06 -12.32
N GLN A 76 5.61 -5.32 -12.76
CA GLN A 76 6.13 -5.30 -14.12
C GLN A 76 7.56 -5.84 -14.11
N GLY A 77 7.70 -7.12 -14.46
CA GLY A 77 8.98 -7.83 -14.34
C GLY A 77 9.41 -7.91 -12.87
N GLU A 78 10.50 -7.22 -12.52
CA GLU A 78 11.06 -7.20 -11.16
C GLU A 78 10.72 -5.91 -10.38
N GLU A 79 9.85 -5.05 -10.92
CA GLU A 79 9.50 -3.76 -10.32
C GLU A 79 8.00 -3.64 -10.08
N TYR A 80 7.61 -3.15 -8.92
CA TYR A 80 6.26 -2.66 -8.68
C TYR A 80 6.15 -1.22 -9.18
N VAL A 81 5.22 -0.99 -10.09
CA VAL A 81 4.99 0.28 -10.78
C VAL A 81 3.60 0.78 -10.46
N LEU A 82 3.51 1.97 -9.86
CA LEU A 82 2.24 2.68 -9.68
C LEU A 82 1.71 3.09 -11.05
N GLY A 83 0.54 2.60 -11.41
CA GLY A 83 -0.06 2.83 -12.72
C GLY A 83 -0.17 4.32 -13.05
N ALA A 84 0.11 4.70 -14.30
CA ALA A 84 0.01 6.11 -14.73
C ALA A 84 -1.41 6.68 -14.61
N HIS A 85 -2.43 5.82 -14.58
CA HIS A 85 -3.83 6.16 -14.36
C HIS A 85 -4.14 6.46 -12.88
N VAL A 86 -3.24 6.12 -11.95
CA VAL A 86 -3.41 6.40 -10.53
C VAL A 86 -3.05 7.87 -10.28
N GLY A 87 -4.09 8.71 -10.35
CA GLY A 87 -3.99 10.14 -10.07
C GLY A 87 -3.91 10.46 -8.58
N ASP A 88 -3.65 11.73 -8.26
CA ASP A 88 -3.44 12.20 -6.89
C ASP A 88 -4.62 11.89 -5.95
N VAL A 89 -5.86 11.97 -6.45
CA VAL A 89 -7.07 11.63 -5.68
C VAL A 89 -7.04 10.17 -5.24
N ALA A 90 -6.70 9.25 -6.14
CA ALA A 90 -6.63 7.83 -5.83
C ALA A 90 -5.53 7.55 -4.80
N ILE A 91 -4.38 8.25 -4.89
CA ILE A 91 -3.30 8.14 -3.91
C ILE A 91 -3.76 8.63 -2.54
N VAL A 92 -4.46 9.77 -2.47
CA VAL A 92 -5.00 10.30 -1.20
C VAL A 92 -6.04 9.35 -0.62
N SER A 93 -6.94 8.79 -1.43
CA SER A 93 -7.91 7.78 -0.99
C SER A 93 -7.24 6.50 -0.47
N ALA A 94 -6.18 6.03 -1.15
CA ALA A 94 -5.40 4.88 -0.69
C ALA A 94 -4.73 5.15 0.66
N ARG A 95 -4.18 6.36 0.87
CA ARG A 95 -3.61 6.76 2.17
C ARG A 95 -4.66 6.81 3.27
N ALA A 96 -5.84 7.35 3.00
CA ALA A 96 -6.94 7.36 3.97
C ALA A 96 -7.34 5.93 4.36
N ALA A 97 -7.39 5.00 3.39
CA ALA A 97 -7.69 3.60 3.66
C ALA A 97 -6.59 2.90 4.49
N LEU A 98 -5.31 3.19 4.23
CA LEU A 98 -4.18 2.70 5.04
C LEU A 98 -4.27 3.19 6.49
N GLN A 99 -4.58 4.47 6.69
CA GLN A 99 -4.75 5.04 8.02
C GLN A 99 -5.93 4.40 8.75
N ALA A 100 -7.09 4.29 8.10
CA ALA A 100 -8.26 3.63 8.67
C ALA A 100 -7.98 2.15 9.01
N ALA A 101 -7.22 1.43 8.18
CA ALA A 101 -6.80 0.05 8.48
C ALA A 101 -5.93 -0.02 9.75
N ARG A 102 -4.98 0.91 9.90
CA ARG A 102 -4.12 1.00 11.08
C ARG A 102 -4.89 1.32 12.36
N GLU A 103 -5.81 2.27 12.29
CA GLU A 103 -6.66 2.65 13.42
C GLU A 103 -7.58 1.50 13.84
N ARG A 104 -8.15 0.78 12.86
CA ARG A 104 -8.92 -0.44 13.11
C ARG A 104 -8.05 -1.47 13.83
N ALA A 105 -6.85 -1.77 13.33
CA ALA A 105 -5.94 -2.74 13.95
C ALA A 105 -5.59 -2.36 15.40
N ALA A 106 -5.33 -1.08 15.66
CA ALA A 106 -5.04 -0.57 17.00
C ALA A 106 -6.24 -0.65 17.96
N ALA A 107 -7.48 -0.60 17.47
CA ALA A 107 -8.67 -0.67 18.30
C ALA A 107 -8.97 -2.08 18.86
N TRP A 108 -8.32 -3.13 18.34
CA TRP A 108 -8.47 -4.52 18.79
C TRP A 108 -7.22 -5.08 19.49
N GLN A 109 -6.19 -4.26 19.71
CA GLN A 109 -4.98 -4.61 20.47
C GLN A 109 -5.06 -4.12 21.91
#